data_AF-M8BGB3-F1
#
_entry.id   AF-M8BGB3-F1
#
_cell.length_a   1.000
_cell.length_b   1.000
_cell.length_c   1.000
_cell.angle_alpha   90.00
_cell.angle_beta   90.00
_cell.angle_gamma   90.00
#
_symmetry.space_group_name_H-M   'P 1'
#
loop_
_entity.id
_entity.type
_entity.pdbx_description
1 polymer ?
#
loop_
_entity_poly.entity_id
_entity_poly.type
_entity_poly.pdbx_seq_one_letter_code
_entity_poly.pdbx_strand_id
1 'polypeptide(L)'
;MAAQAPTMAVPTDAQLIQAQAGLWRHSLCHLTAIALRCAVQLGALASPEEGIYSLVPLSYLLVDGVFIDGEASQKAIVLATTSRHYIEVTLGLADWFKKDIAPPPSPFEDVHGATLFEESMALLDPESDKVFHEALAAHDHLGIGTILRECHDLFKGVQSLTDCFGGDGTTARAIFKAFPHIKCNVLDLPKVIEKVPSDGIVNYVASDLFHTIPPAQAVMLKEECVPGPSSISSDQPSMSKERQAFQRRGRSPEEARHAYR
;
A
#
# COMPACT_ATOMS: atom_id res chain seq x y z
N MET A 1 4.36 -52.59 -57.42
CA MET A 1 3.33 -52.47 -56.36
C MET A 1 3.40 -51.07 -55.80
N ALA A 2 2.44 -50.20 -56.13
CA ALA A 2 2.38 -48.86 -55.57
C ALA A 2 1.74 -48.95 -54.18
N ALA A 3 2.48 -48.53 -53.15
CA ALA A 3 1.95 -48.43 -51.79
C ALA A 3 0.91 -47.30 -51.75
N GLN A 4 -0.34 -47.63 -51.40
CA GLN A 4 -1.36 -46.63 -51.10
C GLN A 4 -0.92 -45.85 -49.86
N ALA A 5 -0.75 -44.54 -50.00
CA ALA A 5 -0.54 -43.65 -48.87
C ALA A 5 -1.78 -43.70 -47.96
N PRO A 6 -1.62 -43.82 -46.64
CA PRO A 6 -2.75 -43.97 -45.73
C PRO A 6 -3.64 -42.72 -45.80
N THR A 7 -4.90 -42.92 -46.16
CA THR A 7 -5.92 -41.87 -46.15
C THR A 7 -6.15 -41.45 -44.70
N MET A 8 -5.67 -40.26 -44.31
CA MET A 8 -5.94 -39.72 -42.99
C MET A 8 -7.43 -39.40 -42.87
N ALA A 9 -8.13 -40.12 -41.99
CA ALA A 9 -9.52 -39.82 -41.67
C ALA A 9 -9.59 -38.42 -41.04
N VAL A 10 -10.46 -37.56 -41.59
CA VAL A 10 -10.69 -36.22 -41.03
C VAL A 10 -11.39 -36.39 -39.67
N PRO A 11 -10.86 -35.80 -38.59
CA PRO A 11 -11.49 -35.88 -37.27
C PRO A 11 -12.90 -35.28 -37.27
N THR A 12 -13.80 -35.85 -36.47
CA THR A 12 -15.14 -35.30 -36.28
C THR A 12 -15.10 -34.02 -35.45
N ASP A 13 -16.12 -33.18 -35.56
CA ASP A 13 -16.24 -31.95 -34.76
C ASP A 13 -16.12 -32.21 -33.25
N ALA A 14 -16.68 -33.31 -32.76
CA ALA A 14 -16.56 -33.72 -31.36
C ALA A 14 -15.11 -34.04 -30.96
N GLN A 15 -14.35 -34.69 -31.85
CA GLN A 15 -12.92 -34.96 -31.64
C GLN A 15 -12.10 -33.67 -31.66
N LEU A 16 -12.44 -32.71 -32.53
CA LEU A 16 -11.78 -31.41 -32.60
C LEU A 16 -12.04 -30.57 -31.34
N ILE A 17 -13.28 -30.52 -30.85
CA ILE A 17 -13.64 -29.82 -29.60
C ILE A 17 -12.88 -30.43 -28.41
N GLN A 18 -12.82 -31.76 -28.32
CA GLN A 18 -12.08 -32.44 -27.27
C GLN A 18 -10.57 -32.17 -27.36
N ALA A 19 -10.00 -32.14 -28.56
CA ALA A 19 -8.61 -31.78 -28.78
C ALA A 19 -8.31 -30.33 -28.37
N GLN A 20 -9.22 -29.39 -28.68
CA GLN A 20 -9.11 -27.99 -28.26
C GLN A 20 -9.16 -27.87 -26.73
N ALA A 21 -10.09 -28.54 -26.06
CA ALA A 21 -10.14 -28.58 -24.60
C ALA A 21 -8.87 -29.21 -23.99
N GLY A 22 -8.32 -30.25 -24.62
CA GLY A 22 -7.05 -30.86 -24.25
C GLY A 22 -5.88 -29.88 -24.34
N LEU A 23 -5.79 -29.13 -25.44
CA LEU A 23 -4.77 -28.10 -25.65
C LEU A 23 -4.85 -26.99 -24.60
N TRP A 24 -6.06 -26.48 -24.31
CA TRP A 24 -6.27 -25.48 -23.26
C TRP A 24 -5.87 -26.01 -21.89
N ARG A 25 -6.27 -27.22 -21.54
CA ARG A 25 -5.90 -27.85 -20.27
C ARG A 25 -4.39 -27.98 -20.15
N HIS A 26 -3.71 -28.47 -21.18
CA HIS A 26 -2.25 -28.60 -21.17
C HIS A 26 -1.55 -27.24 -21.04
N SER A 27 -2.02 -26.24 -21.79
CA SER A 27 -1.46 -24.89 -21.74
C SER A 27 -1.61 -24.28 -20.34
N LEU A 28 -2.80 -24.37 -19.75
CA LEU A 28 -3.06 -23.88 -18.39
C LEU A 28 -2.25 -24.64 -17.34
N CYS A 29 -2.21 -25.96 -17.39
CA CYS A 29 -1.40 -26.77 -16.47
C CYS A 29 0.09 -26.41 -16.58
N HIS A 30 0.59 -26.21 -17.80
CA HIS A 30 1.98 -25.84 -18.04
C HIS A 30 2.30 -24.46 -17.49
N LEU A 31 1.46 -23.45 -17.76
CA LEU A 31 1.64 -22.09 -17.23
C LEU A 31 1.58 -22.07 -15.71
N THR A 32 0.61 -22.74 -15.10
CA THR A 32 0.52 -22.85 -13.63
C THR A 32 1.75 -23.55 -13.04
N ALA A 33 2.23 -24.63 -13.67
CA ALA A 33 3.42 -25.33 -13.19
C ALA A 33 4.69 -24.46 -13.30
N ILE A 34 4.85 -23.70 -14.39
CA ILE A 34 5.96 -22.76 -14.53
C ILE A 34 5.85 -21.67 -13.47
N ALA A 35 4.68 -21.07 -13.28
CA ALA A 35 4.47 -20.02 -12.28
C ALA A 35 4.80 -20.51 -10.87
N LEU A 36 4.36 -21.71 -10.49
CA LEU A 36 4.67 -22.31 -9.19
C LEU A 36 6.17 -22.64 -9.06
N ARG A 37 6.83 -23.15 -10.11
CA ARG A 37 8.28 -23.37 -10.11
C ARG A 37 9.05 -22.05 -9.96
N CYS A 38 8.61 -20.98 -10.63
CA CYS A 38 9.18 -19.64 -10.46
C CYS A 38 8.98 -19.13 -9.03
N ALA A 39 7.78 -19.30 -8.45
CA ALA A 39 7.52 -18.92 -7.07
C ALA A 39 8.43 -19.67 -6.07
N VAL A 40 8.74 -20.95 -6.33
CA VAL A 40 9.72 -21.71 -5.53
C VAL A 40 11.14 -21.15 -5.71
N GLN A 41 11.56 -20.87 -6.94
CA GLN A 41 12.88 -20.27 -7.21
C GLN A 41 13.06 -18.90 -6.56
N LEU A 42 11.99 -18.11 -6.48
CA LEU A 42 11.95 -16.82 -5.81
C LEU A 42 11.83 -16.93 -4.28
N GLY A 43 11.73 -18.15 -3.72
CA GLY A 43 11.56 -18.37 -2.29
C GLY A 43 10.17 -18.00 -1.76
N ALA A 44 9.20 -17.75 -2.63
CA ALA A 44 7.82 -17.44 -2.28
C ALA A 44 6.99 -18.70 -1.99
N LEU A 45 7.47 -19.89 -2.34
CA LEU A 45 6.90 -21.20 -1.99
C LEU A 45 8.04 -22.19 -1.74
N ALA A 46 7.74 -23.30 -1.07
CA ALA A 46 8.63 -24.46 -1.01
C ALA A 46 8.04 -25.60 -1.85
N SER A 47 8.90 -26.50 -2.33
CA SER A 47 8.50 -27.75 -2.99
C SER A 47 9.17 -28.92 -2.28
N PRO A 48 8.51 -29.51 -1.27
CA PRO A 48 9.09 -30.61 -0.49
C PRO A 48 9.26 -31.88 -1.35
N GLU A 49 8.38 -32.06 -2.34
CA GLU A 49 8.39 -33.19 -3.27
C GLU A 49 8.00 -32.69 -4.67
N GLU A 50 8.37 -33.43 -5.71
CA GLU A 50 8.05 -33.06 -7.09
C GLU A 50 6.53 -32.96 -7.30
N GLY A 51 6.08 -31.78 -7.74
CA GLY A 51 4.66 -31.51 -7.97
C GLY A 51 3.87 -31.13 -6.72
N ILE A 52 4.48 -31.16 -5.53
CA ILE A 52 3.90 -30.67 -4.28
C ILE A 52 4.50 -29.31 -3.94
N TYR A 53 3.64 -28.36 -3.60
CA TYR A 53 4.02 -27.00 -3.20
C TYR A 53 3.44 -26.69 -1.83
N SER A 54 4.21 -26.02 -0.98
CA SER A 54 3.77 -25.60 0.35
C SER A 54 4.07 -24.12 0.57
N LEU A 55 3.24 -23.48 1.39
CA LEU A 55 3.48 -22.11 1.83
C LEU A 55 4.73 -22.05 2.71
N VAL A 56 5.41 -20.91 2.66
CA VAL A 56 6.53 -20.53 3.52
C VAL A 56 6.16 -19.23 4.25
N PRO A 57 6.88 -18.81 5.30
CA PRO A 57 6.52 -17.60 6.05
C PRO A 57 6.25 -16.36 5.18
N LEU A 58 7.01 -16.17 4.09
CA LEU A 58 6.76 -15.11 3.11
C LEU A 58 5.38 -15.22 2.45
N SER A 59 4.96 -16.42 2.02
CA SER A 59 3.65 -16.64 1.38
C SER A 59 2.48 -16.34 2.30
N TYR A 60 2.65 -16.56 3.62
CA TYR A 60 1.60 -16.31 4.60
C TYR A 60 1.23 -14.83 4.69
N LEU A 61 2.11 -13.91 4.28
CA LEU A 61 1.78 -12.49 4.14
C LEU A 61 0.80 -12.20 3.00
N LEU A 62 0.50 -13.17 2.13
CA LEU A 62 -0.42 -13.01 1.00
C LEU A 62 -1.74 -13.78 1.20
N VAL A 63 -1.89 -14.47 2.34
CA VAL A 63 -3.04 -15.31 2.63
C VAL A 63 -4.04 -14.54 3.51
N ASP A 64 -5.30 -14.53 3.07
CA ASP A 64 -6.39 -13.90 3.82
C ASP A 64 -6.59 -14.59 5.17
N GLY A 65 -6.79 -13.81 6.24
CA GLY A 65 -7.05 -14.32 7.59
C GLY A 65 -5.82 -14.75 8.40
N VAL A 66 -4.61 -14.44 7.92
CA VAL A 66 -3.37 -14.59 8.71
C VAL A 66 -3.12 -13.31 9.49
N PHE A 67 -3.04 -13.41 10.82
CA PHE A 67 -2.83 -12.27 11.71
C PHE A 67 -1.45 -12.34 12.38
N ILE A 68 -0.59 -11.36 12.11
CA ILE A 68 0.70 -11.17 12.79
C ILE A 68 0.68 -9.76 13.36
N ASP A 69 0.59 -9.65 14.68
CA ASP A 69 0.44 -8.37 15.40
C ASP A 69 -0.73 -7.47 14.92
N GLY A 70 -1.69 -8.03 14.17
CA GLY A 70 -2.74 -7.29 13.47
C GLY A 70 -3.02 -7.89 12.10
N GLU A 71 -3.56 -7.09 11.18
CA GLU A 71 -3.69 -7.47 9.76
C GLU A 71 -2.30 -7.39 9.10
N ALA A 72 -1.82 -8.54 8.61
CA ALA A 72 -0.48 -8.67 8.02
C ALA A 72 -0.52 -8.94 6.51
N SER A 73 -1.72 -8.92 5.92
CA SER A 73 -1.90 -9.22 4.50
C SER A 73 -1.34 -8.10 3.65
N GLN A 74 -0.36 -8.42 2.81
CA GLN A 74 0.24 -7.54 1.81
C GLN A 74 -0.33 -7.79 0.41
N LYS A 75 -1.39 -8.59 0.31
CA LYS A 75 -2.03 -8.96 -0.97
C LYS A 75 -2.43 -7.72 -1.78
N ALA A 76 -3.05 -6.73 -1.15
CA ALA A 76 -3.46 -5.50 -1.81
C ALA A 76 -2.26 -4.71 -2.35
N ILE A 77 -1.14 -4.66 -1.63
CA ILE A 77 0.11 -4.03 -2.09
C ILE A 77 0.62 -4.71 -3.36
N VAL A 78 0.66 -6.05 -3.37
CA VAL A 78 1.09 -6.81 -4.56
C VAL A 78 0.15 -6.55 -5.73
N LEU A 79 -1.17 -6.57 -5.52
CA LEU A 79 -2.15 -6.30 -6.57
C LEU A 79 -2.04 -4.86 -7.10
N ALA A 80 -1.88 -3.88 -6.22
CA ALA A 80 -1.73 -2.47 -6.61
C ALA A 80 -0.46 -2.24 -7.43
N THR A 81 0.69 -2.71 -6.94
CA THR A 81 2.01 -2.51 -7.59
C THR A 81 2.16 -3.27 -8.90
N THR A 82 1.44 -4.39 -9.07
CA THR A 82 1.41 -5.16 -10.32
C THR A 82 0.20 -4.84 -11.20
N SER A 83 -0.63 -3.88 -10.80
CA SER A 83 -1.78 -3.44 -11.58
C SER A 83 -1.34 -2.80 -12.89
N ARG A 84 -2.23 -2.85 -13.88
CA ARG A 84 -2.00 -2.20 -15.18
C ARG A 84 -1.57 -0.75 -15.03
N HIS A 85 -2.30 0.04 -14.24
CA HIS A 85 -2.05 1.48 -14.09
C HIS A 85 -0.65 1.76 -13.50
N TYR A 86 -0.21 1.00 -12.49
CA TYR A 86 1.12 1.16 -11.91
C TYR A 86 2.24 0.72 -12.86
N ILE A 87 2.04 -0.37 -13.61
CA ILE A 87 3.01 -0.84 -14.59
C ILE A 87 3.16 0.18 -15.73
N GLU A 88 2.07 0.74 -16.25
CA GLU A 88 2.11 1.78 -17.29
C GLU A 88 2.88 3.03 -16.82
N VAL A 89 2.65 3.48 -15.58
CA VAL A 89 3.43 4.58 -14.96
C VAL A 89 4.91 4.22 -14.83
N THR A 90 5.21 3.02 -14.32
CA THR A 90 6.59 2.56 -14.11
C THR A 90 7.36 2.50 -15.43
N LEU A 91 6.73 2.05 -16.50
CA LEU A 91 7.32 1.99 -17.84
C LEU A 91 7.52 3.38 -18.46
N GLY A 92 6.65 4.36 -18.13
CA GLY A 92 6.72 5.74 -18.63
C GLY A 92 7.63 6.68 -17.82
N LEU A 93 8.13 6.24 -16.66
CA LEU A 93 8.81 7.12 -15.69
C LEU A 93 10.05 7.81 -16.25
N ALA A 94 10.81 7.14 -17.12
CA ALA A 94 12.00 7.71 -17.75
C ALA A 94 11.67 8.88 -18.69
N ASP A 95 10.51 8.86 -19.36
CA ASP A 95 10.07 9.95 -20.22
C ASP A 95 9.42 11.08 -19.41
N TRP A 96 8.73 10.73 -18.32
CA TRP A 96 8.21 11.73 -17.38
C TRP A 96 9.34 12.61 -16.81
N PHE A 97 10.47 12.03 -16.39
CA PHE A 97 11.62 12.79 -15.88
C PHE A 97 12.24 13.79 -16.88
N LYS A 98 11.96 13.64 -18.18
CA LYS A 98 12.48 14.54 -19.23
C LYS A 98 11.54 15.72 -19.50
N LYS A 99 10.33 15.72 -18.92
CA LYS A 99 9.34 16.78 -19.14
C LYS A 99 9.75 18.03 -18.37
N ASP A 100 9.86 19.15 -19.10
CA ASP A 100 10.15 20.46 -18.52
C ASP A 100 8.83 21.24 -18.33
N ILE A 101 8.06 20.82 -17.32
CA ILE A 101 6.75 21.40 -16.97
C ILE A 101 6.80 21.82 -15.49
N ALA A 102 6.36 23.04 -15.19
CA ALA A 102 6.36 23.58 -13.83
C ALA A 102 4.98 24.18 -13.45
N PRO A 103 4.30 23.68 -12.40
CA PRO A 103 4.62 22.47 -11.64
C PRO A 103 4.29 21.20 -12.46
N PRO A 104 5.11 20.14 -12.38
CA PRO A 104 4.81 18.91 -13.09
C PRO A 104 3.65 18.18 -12.41
N PRO A 105 2.71 17.58 -13.18
CA PRO A 105 1.80 16.59 -12.62
C PRO A 105 2.59 15.39 -12.12
N SER A 106 2.06 14.64 -11.16
CA SER A 106 2.65 13.37 -10.75
C SER A 106 2.75 12.41 -11.96
N PRO A 107 3.67 11.43 -11.94
CA PRO A 107 3.76 10.43 -13.03
C PRO A 107 2.43 9.71 -13.29
N PHE A 108 1.63 9.49 -12.25
CA PHE A 108 0.33 8.85 -12.38
C PHE A 108 -0.68 9.75 -13.08
N GLU A 109 -0.79 11.02 -12.65
CA GLU A 109 -1.66 12.01 -13.30
C GLU A 109 -1.28 12.27 -14.75
N ASP A 110 0.02 12.29 -15.04
CA ASP A 110 0.53 12.52 -16.39
C ASP A 110 0.16 11.41 -17.38
N VAL A 111 0.16 10.15 -16.93
CA VAL A 111 -0.18 8.98 -17.76
C VAL A 111 -1.69 8.77 -17.86
N HIS A 112 -2.41 8.94 -16.74
CA HIS A 112 -3.81 8.50 -16.63
C HIS A 112 -4.82 9.66 -16.61
N GLY A 113 -4.37 10.90 -16.42
CA GLY A 113 -5.25 12.06 -16.27
C GLY A 113 -6.09 12.04 -14.98
N ALA A 114 -5.73 11.19 -14.02
CA ALA A 114 -6.40 11.04 -12.73
C ALA A 114 -5.39 11.11 -11.58
N THR A 115 -5.81 11.64 -10.44
CA THR A 115 -5.00 11.69 -9.22
C THR A 115 -5.35 10.50 -8.32
N LEU A 116 -4.33 9.80 -7.83
CA LEU A 116 -4.50 8.71 -6.86
C LEU A 116 -5.20 9.22 -5.59
N PHE A 117 -6.07 8.39 -5.01
CA PHE A 117 -6.82 8.69 -3.77
C PHE A 117 -7.75 9.91 -3.84
N GLU A 118 -8.03 10.37 -5.06
CA GLU A 118 -9.03 11.39 -5.36
C GLU A 118 -10.19 10.82 -6.19
N GLU A 119 -11.30 11.55 -6.23
CA GLU A 119 -12.51 11.13 -6.95
C GLU A 119 -12.25 10.82 -8.43
N SER A 120 -11.27 11.48 -9.06
CA SER A 120 -10.85 11.18 -10.43
C SER A 120 -10.42 9.73 -10.64
N MET A 121 -9.81 9.08 -9.64
CA MET A 121 -9.40 7.68 -9.76
C MET A 121 -10.61 6.75 -9.70
N ALA A 122 -11.55 7.01 -8.79
CA ALA A 122 -12.80 6.27 -8.69
C ALA A 122 -13.67 6.40 -9.96
N LEU A 123 -13.62 7.56 -10.64
CA LEU A 123 -14.29 7.78 -11.92
C LEU A 123 -13.59 7.06 -13.08
N LEU A 124 -12.26 6.97 -13.05
CA LEU A 124 -11.47 6.30 -14.08
C LEU A 124 -11.61 4.78 -14.01
N ASP A 125 -11.40 4.21 -12.82
CA ASP A 125 -11.44 2.77 -12.57
C ASP A 125 -11.72 2.49 -11.08
N PRO A 126 -12.99 2.21 -10.71
CA PRO A 126 -13.37 2.01 -9.31
C PRO A 126 -12.81 0.71 -8.70
N GLU A 127 -12.48 -0.29 -9.51
CA GLU A 127 -11.87 -1.53 -9.00
C GLU A 127 -10.42 -1.27 -8.60
N SER A 128 -9.67 -0.56 -9.45
CA SER A 128 -8.30 -0.16 -9.13
C SER A 128 -8.25 0.85 -7.99
N ASP A 129 -9.18 1.82 -7.94
CA ASP A 129 -9.30 2.77 -6.83
C ASP A 129 -9.44 2.05 -5.48
N LYS A 130 -10.33 1.05 -5.43
CA LYS A 130 -10.52 0.23 -4.23
C LYS A 130 -9.23 -0.51 -3.84
N VAL A 131 -8.57 -1.16 -4.79
CA VAL A 131 -7.32 -1.89 -4.54
C VAL A 131 -6.21 -0.95 -4.06
N PHE A 132 -6.13 0.28 -4.58
CA PHE A 132 -5.14 1.26 -4.12
C PHE A 132 -5.40 1.72 -2.69
N HIS A 133 -6.65 1.97 -2.32
CA HIS A 133 -7.00 2.30 -0.94
C HIS A 133 -6.73 1.12 0.02
N GLU A 134 -7.03 -0.11 -0.38
CA GLU A 134 -6.69 -1.31 0.40
C GLU A 134 -5.17 -1.48 0.54
N ALA A 135 -4.40 -1.17 -0.51
CA ALA A 135 -2.94 -1.23 -0.48
C ALA A 135 -2.34 -0.16 0.43
N LEU A 136 -2.88 1.06 0.39
CA LEU A 136 -2.47 2.15 1.28
C LEU A 136 -2.75 1.79 2.74
N ALA A 137 -3.95 1.29 3.05
CA ALA A 137 -4.28 0.84 4.40
C ALA A 137 -3.34 -0.28 4.88
N ALA A 138 -3.06 -1.28 4.04
CA ALA A 138 -2.13 -2.36 4.35
C ALA A 138 -0.69 -1.85 4.57
N HIS A 139 -0.26 -0.83 3.82
CA HIS A 139 1.05 -0.19 3.98
C HIS A 139 1.14 0.64 5.26
N ASP A 140 0.13 1.45 5.57
CA ASP A 140 0.08 2.30 6.77
C ASP A 140 0.06 1.49 8.07
N HIS A 141 -0.50 0.28 8.00
CA HIS A 141 -0.54 -0.65 9.13
C HIS A 141 0.71 -1.53 9.17
N LEU A 142 1.52 -1.53 8.12
CA LEU A 142 2.74 -2.32 8.06
C LEU A 142 3.73 -1.84 9.13
N GLY A 143 4.27 -2.79 9.88
CA GLY A 143 5.40 -2.53 10.77
C GLY A 143 5.04 -1.91 12.12
N ILE A 144 3.84 -1.36 12.35
CA ILE A 144 3.51 -0.79 13.69
C ILE A 144 3.62 -1.86 14.79
N GLY A 145 3.19 -3.09 14.53
CA GLY A 145 3.34 -4.20 15.48
C GLY A 145 4.81 -4.47 15.83
N THR A 146 5.69 -4.44 14.82
CA THR A 146 7.15 -4.58 15.02
C THR A 146 7.73 -3.38 15.76
N ILE A 147 7.33 -2.15 15.45
CA ILE A 147 7.77 -0.94 16.15
C ILE A 147 7.36 -1.00 17.62
N LEU A 148 6.13 -1.41 17.93
CA LEU A 148 5.63 -1.53 19.31
C LEU A 148 6.38 -2.61 20.10
N ARG A 149 6.81 -3.69 19.44
CA ARG A 149 7.55 -4.79 20.07
C ARG A 149 9.04 -4.48 20.24
N GLU A 150 9.71 -4.08 19.17
CA GLU A 150 11.17 -3.93 19.10
C GLU A 150 11.64 -2.52 19.50
N CYS A 151 10.80 -1.51 19.31
CA CYS A 151 11.10 -0.10 19.57
C CYS A 151 10.20 0.48 20.66
N HIS A 152 9.78 -0.34 21.63
CA HIS A 152 8.86 0.03 22.70
C HIS A 152 9.28 1.31 23.46
N ASP A 153 10.59 1.52 23.65
CA ASP A 153 11.13 2.70 24.34
C ASP A 153 10.85 4.03 23.61
N LEU A 154 10.53 4.01 22.31
CA LEU A 154 10.17 5.19 21.53
C LEU A 154 8.97 5.95 22.14
N PHE A 155 8.04 5.22 22.77
CA PHE A 155 6.83 5.78 23.36
C PHE A 155 6.97 6.08 24.86
N LYS A 156 8.14 5.83 25.45
CA LYS A 156 8.36 6.00 26.89
C LYS A 156 8.22 7.48 27.30
N GLY A 157 7.29 7.75 28.21
CA GLY A 157 7.06 9.10 28.73
C GLY A 157 6.23 10.00 27.79
N VAL A 158 5.74 9.46 26.67
CA VAL A 158 4.72 10.13 25.84
C VAL A 158 3.38 10.04 26.55
N GLN A 159 2.64 11.14 26.65
CA GLN A 159 1.31 11.18 27.26
C GLN A 159 0.20 11.45 26.25
N SER A 160 0.53 12.07 25.11
CA SER A 160 -0.40 12.30 24.02
C SER A 160 0.30 12.29 22.67
N LEU A 161 -0.35 11.67 21.68
CA LEU A 161 0.16 11.52 20.33
C LEU A 161 -0.94 11.85 19.31
N THR A 162 -0.58 12.59 18.26
CA THR A 162 -1.44 12.78 17.08
C THR A 162 -0.86 11.99 15.92
N ASP A 163 -1.59 10.98 15.46
CA ASP A 163 -1.34 10.21 14.24
C ASP A 163 -1.90 10.98 13.05
N CYS A 164 -1.03 11.55 12.22
CA CYS A 164 -1.38 12.40 11.10
C CYS A 164 -1.43 11.59 9.80
N PHE A 165 -2.46 11.84 8.98
CA PHE A 165 -2.88 10.91 7.93
C PHE A 165 -3.13 9.52 8.51
N GLY A 166 -3.81 9.50 9.67
CA GLY A 166 -3.99 8.28 10.45
C GLY A 166 -5.08 7.35 9.90
N GLY A 167 -5.79 7.76 8.84
CA GLY A 167 -6.78 6.96 8.14
C GLY A 167 -7.88 6.43 9.05
N ASP A 168 -8.04 5.11 9.06
CA ASP A 168 -9.02 4.39 9.87
C ASP A 168 -8.67 4.30 11.36
N GLY A 169 -7.52 4.85 11.78
CA GLY A 169 -7.05 4.87 13.17
C GLY A 169 -6.44 3.56 13.66
N THR A 170 -6.18 2.57 12.80
CA THR A 170 -5.66 1.25 13.23
C THR A 170 -4.31 1.37 13.95
N THR A 171 -3.41 2.20 13.44
CA THR A 171 -2.10 2.44 14.08
C THR A 171 -2.27 3.09 15.46
N ALA A 172 -3.09 4.15 15.55
CA ALA A 172 -3.39 4.82 16.82
C ALA A 172 -4.02 3.86 17.85
N ARG A 173 -4.92 2.97 17.43
CA ARG A 173 -5.49 1.92 18.29
C ARG A 173 -4.44 0.92 18.76
N ALA A 174 -3.52 0.51 17.88
CA ALA A 174 -2.42 -0.39 18.24
C ALA A 174 -1.51 0.25 19.30
N ILE A 175 -1.17 1.54 19.14
CA ILE A 175 -0.42 2.31 20.12
C ILE A 175 -1.18 2.40 21.45
N PHE A 176 -2.47 2.77 21.42
CA PHE A 176 -3.29 2.83 22.63
C PHE A 176 -3.35 1.46 23.35
N LYS A 177 -3.49 0.37 22.61
CA LYS A 177 -3.53 -0.99 23.17
C LYS A 177 -2.21 -1.35 23.87
N ALA A 178 -1.07 -0.98 23.29
CA ALA A 178 0.25 -1.21 23.89
C ALA A 178 0.54 -0.24 25.05
N PHE A 179 0.05 0.99 24.95
CA PHE A 179 0.30 2.08 25.91
C PHE A 179 -1.00 2.81 26.28
N PRO A 180 -1.84 2.23 27.17
CA PRO A 180 -3.17 2.78 27.47
C PRO A 180 -3.17 4.17 28.12
N HIS A 181 -2.01 4.65 28.58
CA HIS A 181 -1.84 5.98 29.15
C HIS A 181 -1.66 7.07 28.07
N ILE A 182 -1.35 6.70 26.82
CA ILE A 182 -1.16 7.63 25.71
C ILE A 182 -2.51 7.97 25.12
N LYS A 183 -2.90 9.25 25.21
CA LYS A 183 -4.08 9.77 24.50
C LYS A 183 -3.75 9.90 23.02
N CYS A 184 -4.45 9.16 22.17
CA CYS A 184 -4.21 9.17 20.73
C CYS A 184 -5.29 9.97 20.00
N ASN A 185 -4.86 10.92 19.18
CA ASN A 185 -5.69 11.56 18.16
C ASN A 185 -5.37 10.95 16.80
N VAL A 186 -6.38 10.75 15.97
CA VAL A 186 -6.25 10.39 14.55
C VAL A 186 -6.66 11.61 13.74
N LEU A 187 -5.72 12.23 13.05
CA LEU A 187 -5.97 13.38 12.18
C LEU A 187 -5.92 12.94 10.72
N ASP A 188 -6.99 13.24 9.99
CA ASP A 188 -7.07 13.04 8.55
C ASP A 188 -8.08 14.01 7.92
N LEU A 189 -8.13 14.04 6.59
CA LEU A 189 -9.06 14.88 5.84
C LEU A 189 -10.51 14.53 6.21
N PRO A 190 -11.44 15.52 6.19
CA PRO A 190 -12.85 15.27 6.47
C PRO A 190 -13.46 14.10 5.69
N LYS A 191 -13.14 14.00 4.39
CA LYS A 191 -13.61 12.91 3.50
C LYS A 191 -13.21 11.50 3.96
N VAL A 192 -12.13 11.38 4.74
CA VAL A 192 -11.65 10.10 5.31
C VAL A 192 -12.34 9.86 6.64
N ILE A 193 -12.25 10.82 7.57
CA ILE A 193 -12.78 10.69 8.94
C ILE A 193 -14.30 10.46 8.97
N GLU A 194 -15.07 11.08 8.07
CA GLU A 194 -16.53 10.90 7.99
C GLU A 194 -16.96 9.45 7.74
N LYS A 195 -16.09 8.62 7.14
CA LYS A 195 -16.36 7.21 6.84
C LYS A 195 -16.00 6.28 8.01
N VAL A 196 -15.28 6.78 9.02
CA VAL A 196 -14.77 5.98 10.12
C VAL A 196 -15.76 6.01 11.29
N PRO A 197 -16.26 4.85 11.75
CA PRO A 197 -17.11 4.81 12.92
C PRO A 197 -16.30 5.18 14.17
N SER A 198 -16.85 6.05 15.02
CA SER A 198 -16.26 6.36 16.32
C SER A 198 -16.20 5.10 17.19
N ASP A 199 -15.03 4.79 17.74
CA ASP A 199 -14.79 3.63 18.59
C ASP A 199 -14.69 3.99 20.09
N GLY A 200 -14.56 5.28 20.42
CA GLY A 200 -14.37 5.76 21.80
C GLY A 200 -13.00 5.42 22.41
N ILE A 201 -12.11 4.83 21.62
CA ILE A 201 -10.75 4.43 22.00
C ILE A 201 -9.76 5.53 21.62
N VAL A 202 -9.90 6.05 20.40
CA VAL A 202 -9.08 7.14 19.87
C VAL A 202 -9.96 8.33 19.48
N ASN A 203 -9.37 9.52 19.43
CA ASN A 203 -10.08 10.74 19.10
C ASN A 203 -9.86 11.12 17.63
N TYR A 204 -10.90 11.02 16.80
CA TYR A 204 -10.82 11.39 15.39
C TYR A 204 -10.98 12.90 15.19
N VAL A 205 -10.10 13.48 14.37
CA VAL A 205 -10.09 14.91 14.06
C VAL A 205 -10.07 15.09 12.55
N ALA A 206 -11.20 15.54 12.01
CA ALA A 206 -11.34 15.93 10.61
C ALA A 206 -10.70 17.30 10.37
N SER A 207 -9.49 17.34 9.81
CA SER A 207 -8.77 18.57 9.47
C SER A 207 -7.67 18.27 8.46
N ASP A 208 -7.28 19.29 7.70
CA ASP A 208 -6.03 19.28 6.96
C ASP A 208 -4.86 19.54 7.93
N LEU A 209 -3.83 18.69 7.86
CA LEU A 209 -2.58 18.79 8.61
C LEU A 209 -1.93 20.18 8.46
N PHE A 210 -1.99 20.77 7.26
CA PHE A 210 -1.38 22.08 6.98
C PHE A 210 -2.13 23.25 7.60
N HIS A 211 -3.38 23.01 8.02
CA HIS A 211 -4.23 24.00 8.65
C HIS A 211 -4.18 23.92 10.18
N THR A 212 -4.45 22.76 10.77
CA THR A 212 -4.54 22.60 12.23
C THR A 212 -4.13 21.21 12.67
N ILE A 213 -3.24 21.15 13.67
CA ILE A 213 -2.84 19.91 14.35
C ILE A 213 -3.33 19.97 15.80
N PRO A 214 -4.11 18.98 16.29
CA PRO A 214 -4.49 18.87 17.70
C PRO A 214 -3.28 18.95 18.63
N PRO A 215 -3.36 19.71 19.73
CA PRO A 215 -2.28 19.75 20.71
C PRO A 215 -1.96 18.35 21.26
N ALA A 216 -0.74 17.89 21.01
CA ALA A 216 -0.20 16.63 21.53
C ALA A 216 1.29 16.78 21.89
N GLN A 217 1.82 15.84 22.67
CA GLN A 217 3.24 15.80 23.02
C GLN A 217 4.10 15.29 21.85
N ALA A 218 3.55 14.36 21.07
CA ALA A 218 4.20 13.80 19.89
C ALA A 218 3.27 13.86 18.68
N VAL A 219 3.86 13.97 17.49
CA VAL A 219 3.19 13.85 16.21
C VAL A 219 3.86 12.72 15.45
N MET A 220 3.05 11.84 14.87
CA MET A 220 3.51 10.74 14.04
C MET A 220 3.05 10.96 12.60
N LEU A 221 3.98 10.84 11.67
CA LEU A 221 3.77 10.89 10.23
C LEU A 221 4.35 9.58 9.67
N LYS A 222 3.52 8.79 8.98
CA LYS A 222 3.94 7.49 8.43
C LYS A 222 4.52 7.70 7.04
N GLU A 223 3.75 8.28 6.13
CA GLU A 223 4.23 8.72 4.81
C GLU A 223 3.43 9.94 4.33
N GLU A 224 4.10 10.90 3.68
CA GLU A 224 3.43 12.00 3.00
C GLU A 224 3.02 11.55 1.59
N CYS A 225 1.73 11.29 1.37
CA CYS A 225 1.18 11.52 0.04
C CYS A 225 1.01 13.04 -0.08
N VAL A 226 2.05 13.73 -0.55
CA VAL A 226 1.98 15.18 -0.77
C VAL A 226 0.82 15.41 -1.74
N PRO A 227 -0.25 16.12 -1.33
CA PRO A 227 -1.34 16.41 -2.25
C PRO A 227 -0.77 17.22 -3.42
N GLY A 228 -1.30 16.97 -4.62
CA GLY A 228 -0.80 17.58 -5.85
C GLY A 228 -0.69 19.11 -5.76
N PRO A 229 0.12 19.75 -6.63
CA PRO A 229 0.45 21.17 -6.55
C PRO A 229 -0.75 22.13 -6.53
N SER A 230 -1.95 21.68 -6.89
CA SER A 230 -3.20 22.43 -6.83
C SER A 230 -3.72 22.70 -5.40
N SER A 231 -3.28 21.97 -4.38
CA SER A 231 -3.65 22.23 -2.97
C SER A 231 -2.63 23.05 -2.19
N ILE A 232 -1.42 23.23 -2.73
CA ILE A 232 -0.37 24.06 -2.13
C ILE A 232 -0.52 25.47 -2.66
N SER A 233 -1.26 26.32 -1.95
CA SER A 233 -1.20 27.77 -2.21
C SER A 233 0.25 28.23 -2.07
N SER A 234 0.77 28.93 -3.07
CA SER A 234 2.17 29.37 -3.21
C SER A 234 2.75 30.24 -2.09
N ASP A 235 2.00 30.49 -1.02
CA ASP A 235 2.30 31.50 -0.01
C ASP A 235 2.65 30.95 1.39
N GLN A 236 2.89 29.64 1.58
CA GLN A 236 3.26 29.12 2.90
C GLN A 236 4.57 28.33 2.93
N PRO A 237 5.55 28.72 3.78
CA PRO A 237 6.76 27.93 4.00
C PRO A 237 6.41 26.72 4.87
N SER A 238 6.17 25.58 4.20
CA SER A 238 5.77 24.28 4.77
C SER A 238 6.60 23.84 5.98
N MET A 239 7.92 23.99 5.90
CA MET A 239 8.87 23.62 6.96
C MET A 239 8.79 24.50 8.22
N SER A 240 8.10 25.64 8.19
CA SER A 240 8.07 26.59 9.31
C SER A 240 7.04 26.23 10.39
N LYS A 241 5.92 25.59 10.03
CA LYS A 241 4.85 25.26 10.98
C LYS A 241 5.18 24.06 11.85
N GLU A 242 5.80 23.04 11.27
CA GLU A 242 6.34 21.88 12.00
C GLU A 242 7.41 22.31 13.00
N ARG A 243 8.35 23.16 12.55
CA ARG A 243 9.38 23.77 13.41
C ARG A 243 8.78 24.65 14.50
N GLN A 244 7.70 25.39 14.22
CA GLN A 244 7.00 26.20 15.22
C GLN A 244 6.23 25.35 16.24
N ALA A 245 5.64 24.22 15.83
CA ALA A 245 5.04 23.25 16.74
C ALA A 245 6.09 22.67 17.70
N PHE A 246 7.30 22.39 17.19
CA PHE A 246 8.43 21.89 17.98
C PHE A 246 9.10 22.97 18.86
N GLN A 247 9.25 24.20 18.38
CA GLN A 247 9.94 25.30 19.09
C GLN A 247 9.11 25.95 20.21
N ARG A 248 7.77 25.81 20.22
CA ARG A 248 6.92 26.35 21.28
C ARG A 248 7.14 25.72 22.66
N ARG A 249 8.01 24.71 22.80
CA ARG A 249 8.43 24.14 24.09
C ARG A 249 9.96 23.94 24.19
N GLY A 250 10.68 25.04 24.35
CA GLY A 250 11.69 25.19 25.39
C GLY A 250 12.96 24.33 25.38
N ARG A 251 13.45 23.84 24.24
CA ARG A 251 14.82 23.30 24.14
C ARG A 251 15.69 24.12 23.20
N SER A 252 16.96 24.30 23.59
CA SER A 252 17.88 25.22 22.92
C SER A 252 18.31 24.67 21.54
N PRO A 253 18.64 25.54 20.56
CA PRO A 253 19.00 25.13 19.21
C PRO A 253 20.21 24.18 19.10
N GLU A 254 21.03 24.06 20.15
CA GLU A 254 22.21 23.18 20.17
C GLU A 254 21.86 21.71 20.46
N GLU A 255 20.78 21.44 21.20
CA GLU A 255 20.36 20.06 21.52
C GLU A 255 19.72 19.33 20.32
N ALA A 256 19.17 20.09 19.36
CA ALA A 256 18.56 19.53 18.15
C ALA A 256 19.57 18.98 17.13
N ARG A 257 20.86 19.35 17.24
CA ARG A 257 21.90 18.93 16.28
C ARG A 257 22.41 17.51 16.53
N HIS A 258 22.15 16.93 17.70
CA HIS A 258 22.70 15.63 18.07
C HIS A 258 21.78 14.42 17.78
N ALA A 259 20.56 14.68 17.31
CA ALA A 259 19.54 13.65 17.04
C ALA A 259 19.53 13.11 15.59
N TYR A 260 20.41 13.63 14.71
CA TYR A 260 20.51 13.23 13.30
C TYR A 260 21.93 12.80 12.88
N ARG A 261 22.58 12.01 13.72
CA ARG A 261 23.73 11.17 13.33
C ARG A 261 23.50 9.73 13.77
#